data_AF-A0A2W0BVG0-F1
#
_entry.id   AF-A0A2W0BVG0-F1
#
_cell.length_a   1.000
_cell.length_b   1.000
_cell.length_c   1.000
_cell.angle_alpha   90.00
_cell.angle_beta   90.00
_cell.angle_gamma   90.00
#
_symmetry.space_group_name_H-M   'P 1'
#
loop_
_entity.id
_entity.type
_entity.pdbx_description
1 polymer ?
#
loop_
_entity_poly.entity_id
_entity_poly.type
_entity_poly.pdbx_seq_one_letter_code
_entity_poly.pdbx_strand_id
1 'polypeptide(L)' 'MITPKTLIAVTLVTALGFAGATSAIATIINLTPSKDNTLYEYDAAEGDHSNGAGFHLFAGENGMGELRRGVLAFDIAG' A
#
# COMPACT_ATOMS: atom_id res chain seq x y z
N MET A 1 -34.35 -38.67 16.92
CA MET A 1 -35.42 -37.66 16.80
C MET A 1 -34.83 -36.30 17.14
N ILE A 2 -34.87 -35.33 16.23
CA ILE A 2 -34.37 -33.96 16.49
C ILE A 2 -35.44 -33.24 17.31
N THR A 3 -35.05 -32.65 18.44
CA THR A 3 -35.98 -31.91 19.31
C THR A 3 -36.19 -30.47 18.80
N PRO A 4 -37.31 -29.81 19.15
CA PRO A 4 -37.55 -28.42 18.79
C PRO A 4 -36.43 -27.47 19.25
N LYS A 5 -35.84 -27.73 20.43
CA LYS A 5 -34.71 -26.96 20.97
C LYS A 5 -33.45 -27.07 20.12
N THR A 6 -33.13 -28.27 19.65
CA THR A 6 -31.99 -28.49 18.73
C THR A 6 -32.22 -27.86 17.36
N LEU A 7 -33.49 -27.80 16.89
CA LEU A 7 -33.82 -27.11 15.66
C LEU A 7 -33.59 -25.59 15.76
N ILE A 8 -34.05 -24.97 16.86
CA ILE A 8 -33.86 -23.54 17.13
C ILE A 8 -32.37 -23.19 17.25
N ALA A 9 -31.61 -23.99 18.01
CA ALA A 9 -30.18 -23.77 18.19
C ALA A 9 -29.41 -23.81 16.86
N VAL A 10 -29.70 -24.78 16.00
CA VAL A 10 -29.08 -24.89 14.67
C VAL A 10 -29.44 -23.69 13.79
N THR A 11 -30.71 -23.28 13.81
CA THR A 11 -31.18 -22.13 13.01
C THR A 11 -30.54 -20.82 13.46
N LEU A 12 -30.33 -20.64 14.77
CA LEU A 12 -29.71 -19.45 15.32
C LEU A 12 -28.21 -19.38 14.98
N VAL A 13 -27.50 -20.51 15.06
CA VAL A 13 -26.07 -20.58 14.74
C VAL A 13 -25.80 -20.33 13.26
N THR A 14 -26.63 -20.86 12.36
CA THR A 14 -26.48 -20.61 10.92
C THR A 14 -26.76 -19.15 10.57
N ALA A 15 -27.79 -18.53 11.16
CA ALA A 15 -28.09 -17.11 10.94
C ALA A 15 -26.97 -16.18 11.44
N LEU A 16 -26.41 -16.46 12.63
CA LEU A 16 -25.30 -15.69 13.20
C LEU A 16 -23.99 -15.87 12.42
N GLY A 17 -23.73 -17.07 11.90
CA GLY A 17 -22.55 -17.35 11.06
C GLY A 17 -22.53 -16.56 9.75
N PHE A 18 -23.69 -16.27 9.16
CA PHE A 18 -23.81 -15.45 7.95
C PHE A 18 -23.76 -13.94 8.21
N ALA A 19 -24.17 -13.48 9.39
CA ALA A 19 -24.16 -12.05 9.74
C ALA A 19 -22.74 -11.46 9.87
N GLY A 20 -21.73 -12.29 10.13
CA GLY A 20 -20.33 -11.88 10.22
C GLY A 20 -19.57 -11.84 8.88
N ALA A 21 -20.15 -12.35 7.80
CA ALA A 21 -19.52 -12.43 6.48
C ALA A 21 -19.76 -11.17 5.63
N THR A 22 -19.80 -9.99 6.25
CA THR A 22 -19.80 -8.73 5.50
C THR A 22 -18.44 -8.57 4.82
N SER A 23 -18.44 -8.47 3.49
CA SER A 23 -17.24 -8.13 2.74
C SER A 23 -16.74 -6.76 3.20
N ALA A 24 -15.47 -6.68 3.61
CA ALA A 24 -14.84 -5.39 3.84
C ALA A 24 -14.92 -4.56 2.55
N ILE A 25 -15.65 -3.43 2.60
CA ILE A 25 -15.67 -2.46 1.50
C ILE A 25 -14.49 -1.52 1.73
N ALA A 26 -13.46 -1.63 0.89
CA ALA A 26 -12.39 -0.66 0.82
C ALA A 26 -12.70 0.36 -0.29
N THR A 27 -12.62 1.65 0.03
CA THR A 27 -12.64 2.71 -0.99
C THR A 27 -11.25 2.84 -1.58
N ILE A 28 -11.15 2.83 -2.92
CA ILE A 28 -9.91 3.11 -3.63
C ILE A 28 -9.88 4.59 -3.97
N ILE A 29 -8.78 5.26 -3.63
CA ILE A 29 -8.49 6.63 -4.08
C ILE A 29 -7.21 6.62 -4.91
N ASN A 30 -7.17 7.44 -5.96
CA ASN A 30 -5.98 7.65 -6.77
C ASN A 30 -5.35 8.98 -6.34
N LEU A 31 -4.12 8.92 -5.81
CA LEU A 31 -3.35 10.09 -5.43
C LEU A 31 -2.16 10.25 -6.38
N THR A 32 -1.99 11.45 -6.93
CA THR A 32 -0.76 11.83 -7.63
C THR A 32 0.24 12.32 -6.58
N PRO A 33 1.52 11.87 -6.60
CA PRO A 33 2.53 12.42 -5.72
C PRO A 33 2.63 13.95 -5.89
N SER A 34 2.67 14.68 -4.77
CA SER A 34 2.91 16.13 -4.80
C SER A 34 4.37 16.47 -5.06
N LYS A 35 5.28 15.51 -4.80
CA LYS A 35 6.71 15.59 -5.12
C LYS A 35 7.26 14.19 -5.42
N ASP A 36 8.28 14.15 -6.26
CA ASP A 36 9.11 12.99 -6.50
C ASP A 36 10.60 13.38 -6.50
N ASN A 37 11.47 12.41 -6.22
CA ASN A 37 12.92 12.57 -6.28
C ASN A 37 13.59 11.19 -6.44
N THR A 38 14.71 11.14 -7.16
CA THR A 38 15.64 10.01 -7.18
C THR A 38 16.89 10.38 -6.42
N LEU A 39 17.09 9.73 -5.27
CA LEU A 39 18.33 9.79 -4.51
C LEU A 39 19.38 8.91 -5.19
N TYR A 40 20.57 9.46 -5.37
CA TYR A 40 21.71 8.69 -5.85
C TYR A 40 22.43 8.10 -4.63
N GLU A 41 23.16 7.02 -4.84
CA GLU A 41 24.03 6.53 -3.78
C GLU A 41 25.10 7.55 -3.41
N TYR A 42 25.61 7.41 -2.20
CA TYR A 42 26.62 8.30 -1.67
C TYR A 42 27.92 8.16 -2.47
N ASP A 43 28.47 9.29 -2.92
CA ASP A 43 29.82 9.36 -3.47
C ASP A 43 30.77 9.98 -2.44
N ALA A 44 31.97 9.41 -2.27
CA ALA A 44 32.91 9.87 -1.25
C ALA A 44 33.61 11.20 -1.59
N ALA A 45 33.70 11.55 -2.87
CA ALA A 45 34.29 12.79 -3.35
C ALA A 45 33.25 13.93 -3.44
N GLU A 46 32.00 13.60 -3.69
CA GLU A 46 30.96 14.57 -4.07
C GLU A 46 29.81 14.64 -3.05
N GLY A 47 29.61 13.57 -2.26
CA GLY A 47 28.66 13.48 -1.15
C GLY A 47 27.30 12.89 -1.55
N ASP A 48 26.25 13.33 -0.86
CA ASP A 48 24.87 12.92 -1.15
C ASP A 48 24.31 13.70 -2.34
N HIS A 49 23.79 12.99 -3.34
CA HIS A 49 23.18 13.58 -4.53
C HIS A 49 21.73 13.15 -4.73
N SER A 50 20.96 14.00 -5.39
CA SER A 50 19.62 13.66 -5.88
C SER A 50 19.29 14.44 -7.15
N ASN A 51 18.34 13.94 -7.93
CA ASN A 51 17.93 14.61 -9.17
C ASN A 51 17.03 15.84 -8.94
N GLY A 52 16.55 16.06 -7.71
CA GLY A 52 15.64 17.16 -7.39
C GLY A 52 14.35 17.06 -8.22
N ALA A 53 13.95 18.13 -8.89
CA ALA A 53 12.84 18.13 -9.86
C ALA A 53 13.24 17.60 -11.25
N GLY A 54 14.23 16.70 -11.30
CA GLY A 54 14.76 16.13 -12.54
C GLY A 54 13.70 15.36 -13.34
N PHE A 55 13.89 15.22 -14.65
CA PHE A 55 12.85 14.80 -15.58
C PHE A 55 12.31 13.37 -15.40
N HIS A 56 13.02 12.49 -14.69
CA HIS A 56 12.68 11.07 -14.59
C HIS A 56 12.89 10.52 -13.18
N LEU A 57 11.85 9.90 -12.65
CA LEU A 57 11.93 9.05 -11.46
C LEU A 57 12.50 7.68 -11.86
N PHE A 58 13.57 7.28 -11.19
CA PHE A 58 14.17 5.95 -11.30
C PHE A 58 14.44 5.36 -9.91
N ALA A 59 14.25 4.06 -9.78
CA ALA A 59 14.60 3.29 -8.59
C ALA A 59 15.17 1.93 -9.04
N GLY A 60 16.33 1.57 -8.49
CA GLY A 60 17.06 0.34 -8.85
C GLY A 60 18.54 0.59 -9.11
N GLU A 61 19.21 -0.44 -9.61
CA GLU A 61 20.58 -0.38 -10.09
C GLU A 61 20.56 0.08 -11.57
N ASN A 62 21.40 1.05 -11.93
CA ASN A 62 21.51 1.49 -13.32
C ASN A 62 22.48 0.62 -14.13
N GLY A 63 22.63 0.92 -15.43
CA GLY A 63 23.54 0.16 -16.30
C GLY A 63 25.03 0.24 -15.96
N MET A 64 25.41 1.09 -14.99
CA MET A 64 26.77 1.24 -14.47
C MET A 64 26.98 0.55 -13.12
N GLY A 65 25.95 -0.12 -12.59
CA GLY A 65 26.01 -0.76 -11.27
C GLY A 65 25.69 0.18 -10.10
N GLU A 66 25.23 1.40 -10.38
CA GLU A 66 25.01 2.41 -9.35
C GLU A 66 23.59 2.32 -8.77
N LEU A 67 23.46 2.47 -7.45
CA LEU A 67 22.18 2.35 -6.76
C LEU A 67 21.40 3.67 -6.75
N ARG A 68 20.10 3.59 -7.05
CA ARG A 68 19.17 4.72 -7.08
C ARG A 68 17.92 4.42 -6.25
N ARG A 69 17.51 5.36 -5.39
CA ARG A 69 16.29 5.23 -4.56
C ARG A 69 15.26 6.27 -4.97
N GLY A 70 14.09 5.82 -5.42
CA GLY A 70 12.95 6.71 -5.69
C GLY A 70 12.19 7.00 -4.41
N VAL A 71 11.88 8.27 -4.16
CA VAL A 71 11.04 8.73 -3.05
C VAL A 71 9.88 9.56 -3.58
N LEU A 72 8.70 9.36 -3.00
CA LEU A 72 7.45 10.04 -3.37
C LEU A 72 6.83 10.66 -2.13
N ALA A 73 6.33 11.89 -2.27
CA ALA A 73 5.52 12.54 -1.24
C ALA A 73 4.08 12.65 -1.72
N PHE A 74 3.12 12.34 -0.84
CA PHE A 74 1.69 12.51 -1.09
C PHE A 74 1.13 13.52 -0.11
N ASP A 75 0.30 14.42 -0.62
CA ASP A 75 -0.56 15.22 0.23
C ASP A 75 -1.91 14.49 0.37
N ILE A 76 -2.20 14.07 1.60
CA ILE A 76 -3.41 13.31 1.93
C ILE A 76 -4.46 14.21 2.60
N ALA A 77 -4.07 15.42 3.02
CA ALA A 77 -4.92 16.34 3.77
C ALA A 77 -5.40 17.54 2.93
N GLY A 78 -4.63 17.94 1.92
CA GLY A 78 -4.88 19.15 1.13
C GLY A 78 -4.48 20.43 1.85
#